data_AF-B8C9U9-F1
#
_entry.id   AF-B8C9U9-F1
#
_cell.length_a   1.000
_cell.length_b   1.000
_cell.length_c   1.000
_cell.angle_alpha   90.00
_cell.angle_beta   90.00
_cell.angle_gamma   90.00
#
_symmetry.space_group_name_H-M   'P 1'
#
loop_
_entity.id
_entity.type
_entity.pdbx_description
1 polymer ?
#
loop_
_entity_poly.entity_id
_entity_poly.type
_entity_poly.pdbx_seq_one_letter_code
_entity_poly.pdbx_strand_id
1 'polypeptide(L)'
;TPSYHLTRILFLRMLAIVYTAAFSAAKFQNKGLIGDRGITPARYVLNNAQSRGEARSQRRKAWRPLPTLLWLAPNRDNLNPWLDGLANTGLFLSTIMLATGSANFFLILGLWIIQRSFMSVGGPWYGYGWEPQLAELTFHALFLVPLVSMNPFFGWSPTMKLGTYPVPILVIWAIRWYLFKIMMGAGLIKVKSSDPKWKPGNMSAMCFFYETQPVPNPFTRYFHFMPSAWHRVEVWVNHFVELVAPFLLLVPFRKWRLAGGLSQIMFQLVLISSGNLSFLNWLTIVPAIFCLDDVFLLSNLPPILQRVALGTPTTNAFVASVFSNHLTPRITPTPRTLVSITFALIMAKLNINVVRNLFARRQLMNASFDKLRLCSTYGAFGTVAETREELIIESANDINGPWREYQFKVKPGDITRRPSWISPYHHRLDWQMWIASQVGRIERSAWIYSLLLKLLKQEPDVVRLLECDPWESASERDMSLQEQRPKYIRIEKYLYKFYNKVDDTNASGDGKRHYWTRERLGRYFP
;
A
#
# COMPACT_ATOMS: atom_id res chain seq x y z
N THR A 1 5.69 33.56 -8.67
CA THR A 1 5.57 32.09 -8.89
C THR A 1 5.22 31.42 -7.56
N PRO A 2 4.41 30.35 -7.55
CA PRO A 2 4.03 29.69 -6.29
C PRO A 2 5.24 29.06 -5.58
N SER A 3 5.30 29.16 -4.25
CA SER A 3 6.29 28.46 -3.42
C SER A 3 5.73 27.16 -2.86
N TYR A 4 6.62 26.20 -2.56
CA TYR A 4 6.27 24.83 -2.15
C TYR A 4 7.10 24.32 -0.95
N HIS A 5 7.64 25.21 -0.12
CA HIS A 5 8.50 24.82 1.01
C HIS A 5 7.71 24.11 2.12
N LEU A 6 6.55 24.66 2.50
CA LEU A 6 5.65 24.05 3.48
C LEU A 6 5.01 22.79 2.89
N THR A 7 4.69 22.86 1.59
CA THR A 7 4.17 21.73 0.84
C THR A 7 5.13 20.53 0.87
N ARG A 8 6.44 20.77 0.71
CA ARG A 8 7.47 19.72 0.85
C ARG A 8 7.49 19.12 2.26
N ILE A 9 7.37 19.92 3.31
CA ILE A 9 7.35 19.40 4.69
C ILE A 9 6.15 18.48 4.90
N LEU A 10 4.96 18.93 4.50
CA LEU A 10 3.73 18.14 4.58
C LEU A 10 3.85 16.84 3.78
N PHE A 11 4.38 16.91 2.55
CA PHE A 11 4.66 15.74 1.72
C PHE A 11 5.58 14.74 2.42
N LEU A 12 6.72 15.20 2.98
CA LEU A 12 7.68 14.33 3.66
C LEU A 12 7.07 13.64 4.88
N ARG A 13 6.26 14.35 5.67
CA ARG A 13 5.57 13.76 6.82
C ARG A 13 4.54 12.73 6.42
N MET A 14 3.75 13.02 5.38
CA MET A 14 2.76 12.06 4.89
C MET A 14 3.42 10.83 4.26
N LEU A 15 4.52 11.01 3.53
CA LEU A 15 5.34 9.90 3.05
C LEU A 15 5.96 9.09 4.20
N ALA A 16 6.35 9.76 5.29
CA ALA A 16 6.89 9.12 6.49
C ALA A 16 5.84 8.24 7.16
N ILE A 17 4.60 8.70 7.31
CA ILE A 17 3.48 7.90 7.84
C ILE A 17 3.30 6.62 7.04
N VAL A 18 3.33 6.70 5.70
CA VAL A 18 3.23 5.52 4.82
C VAL A 18 4.40 4.56 5.08
N TYR A 19 5.63 5.08 5.18
CA TYR A 19 6.80 4.26 5.47
C TYR A 19 6.75 3.61 6.86
N THR A 20 6.30 4.33 7.88
CA THR A 20 6.13 3.79 9.23
C THR A 20 5.10 2.66 9.24
N ALA A 21 4.01 2.78 8.49
CA ALA A 21 3.03 1.71 8.31
C ALA A 21 3.64 0.50 7.58
N ALA A 22 4.35 0.73 6.47
CA ALA A 22 4.98 -0.32 5.67
C ALA A 22 6.07 -1.09 6.46
N PHE A 23 6.92 -0.39 7.20
CA PHE A 23 7.97 -1.01 8.01
C PHE A 23 7.44 -1.60 9.32
N SER A 24 6.34 -1.09 9.88
CA SER A 24 5.62 -1.77 10.96
C SER A 24 5.09 -3.12 10.47
N ALA A 25 4.47 -3.15 9.28
CA ALA A 25 4.02 -4.40 8.68
C ALA A 25 5.20 -5.36 8.43
N ALA A 26 6.32 -4.86 7.92
CA ALA A 26 7.55 -5.65 7.76
C ALA A 26 8.05 -6.22 9.09
N LYS A 27 8.13 -5.39 10.14
CA LYS A 27 8.63 -5.78 11.46
C LYS A 27 7.80 -6.89 12.09
N PHE A 28 6.48 -6.75 12.08
CA PHE A 28 5.59 -7.68 12.79
C PHE A 28 5.23 -8.92 11.97
N GLN A 29 5.36 -8.89 10.64
CA GLN A 29 4.91 -10.00 9.79
C GLN A 29 6.06 -10.74 9.07
N ASN A 30 7.21 -10.11 8.80
CA ASN A 30 8.23 -10.75 7.95
C ASN A 30 8.77 -12.06 8.54
N LYS A 31 8.86 -12.23 9.87
CA LYS A 31 9.29 -13.51 10.46
C LYS A 31 8.38 -14.67 10.05
N GLY A 32 7.07 -14.49 10.22
CA GLY A 32 6.07 -15.48 9.81
C GLY A 32 5.94 -15.64 8.30
N LEU A 33 6.15 -14.57 7.53
CA LEU A 33 5.96 -14.61 6.07
C LEU A 33 7.21 -15.10 5.32
N ILE A 34 8.35 -14.47 5.54
CA ILE A 34 9.59 -14.66 4.76
C ILE A 34 10.82 -14.97 5.62
N GLY A 35 10.65 -15.11 6.93
CA GLY A 35 11.71 -15.50 7.86
C GLY A 35 12.13 -16.95 7.67
N ASP A 36 13.14 -17.37 8.41
CA ASP A 36 13.80 -18.68 8.21
C ASP A 36 12.84 -19.87 8.38
N ARG A 37 11.84 -19.72 9.25
CA ARG A 37 10.76 -20.69 9.48
C ARG A 37 9.39 -20.23 8.96
N GLY A 38 9.33 -19.12 8.23
CA GLY A 38 8.10 -18.55 7.70
C GLY A 38 7.47 -19.37 6.57
N ILE A 39 6.36 -18.86 6.01
CA ILE A 39 5.58 -19.52 4.95
C ILE A 39 6.39 -19.60 3.64
N THR A 40 7.11 -18.55 3.26
CA THR A 40 7.98 -18.54 2.06
C THR A 40 9.36 -17.97 2.40
N PRO A 41 10.25 -18.76 3.03
CA PRO A 41 11.53 -18.25 3.52
C PRO A 41 12.38 -17.57 2.44
N ALA A 42 12.86 -16.36 2.72
CA ALA A 42 13.64 -15.54 1.79
C ALA A 42 14.94 -16.21 1.32
N ARG A 43 15.52 -17.09 2.15
CA ARG A 43 16.73 -17.86 1.82
C ARG A 43 16.57 -18.68 0.54
N TYR A 44 15.40 -19.25 0.29
CA TYR A 44 15.15 -20.03 -0.93
C TYR A 44 15.15 -19.14 -2.17
N VAL A 45 14.63 -17.91 -2.06
CA VAL A 45 14.68 -16.93 -3.15
C VAL A 45 16.12 -16.53 -3.46
N LEU A 46 16.92 -16.26 -2.43
CA LEU A 46 18.33 -15.91 -2.59
C LEU A 46 19.14 -17.07 -3.20
N ASN A 47 18.98 -18.29 -2.69
CA ASN A 47 19.69 -19.47 -3.19
C ASN A 47 19.32 -19.78 -4.65
N ASN A 48 18.03 -19.70 -5.00
CA ASN A 48 17.56 -19.87 -6.38
C ASN A 48 18.07 -18.77 -7.32
N ALA A 49 18.21 -17.54 -6.81
CA ALA A 49 18.74 -16.44 -7.59
C ALA A 49 20.25 -16.62 -7.83
N GLN A 50 20.99 -17.07 -6.82
CA GLN A 50 22.41 -17.39 -6.96
C GLN A 50 22.64 -18.49 -7.98
N SER A 51 21.94 -19.62 -7.90
CA SER A 51 22.13 -20.74 -8.84
C SER A 51 21.85 -20.34 -10.29
N ARG A 52 20.80 -19.53 -10.52
CA ARG A 52 20.53 -18.93 -11.84
C ARG A 52 21.61 -17.93 -12.27
N GLY A 53 22.15 -17.18 -11.32
CA GLY A 53 23.26 -16.25 -11.53
C GLY A 53 24.54 -16.97 -11.94
N GLU A 54 24.87 -18.08 -11.29
CA GLU A 54 26.04 -18.92 -11.55
C GLU A 54 25.94 -19.62 -12.92
N ALA A 55 24.77 -20.20 -13.24
CA ALA A 55 24.49 -20.76 -14.56
C ALA A 55 24.62 -19.71 -15.69
N ARG A 56 24.32 -18.44 -15.39
CA ARG A 56 24.48 -17.32 -16.34
C ARG A 56 25.89 -16.73 -16.33
N SER A 57 26.62 -16.86 -15.21
CA SER A 57 27.97 -16.36 -14.99
C SER A 57 29.03 -17.14 -15.78
N GLN A 58 28.74 -18.38 -16.18
CA GLN A 58 29.53 -19.11 -17.19
C GLN A 58 29.55 -18.39 -18.55
N ARG A 59 28.61 -17.47 -18.83
CA ARG A 59 28.54 -16.69 -20.07
C ARG A 59 28.98 -15.23 -19.93
N ARG A 60 28.90 -14.59 -18.75
CA ARG A 60 29.33 -13.18 -18.50
C ARG A 60 29.56 -12.95 -16.99
N LYS A 61 30.69 -12.34 -16.61
CA LYS A 61 31.13 -12.11 -15.22
C LYS A 61 30.06 -11.44 -14.32
N ALA A 62 29.67 -12.17 -13.27
CA ALA A 62 29.39 -11.71 -11.90
C ALA A 62 28.47 -10.49 -11.69
N TRP A 63 27.16 -10.65 -11.90
CA TRP A 63 26.16 -9.71 -11.36
C TRP A 63 25.22 -10.42 -10.40
N ARG A 64 25.11 -9.93 -9.15
CA ARG A 64 24.07 -10.39 -8.22
C ARG A 64 22.70 -10.03 -8.82
N PRO A 65 21.80 -10.99 -9.04
CA PRO A 65 20.61 -10.77 -9.86
C PRO A 65 19.50 -9.97 -9.15
N LEU A 66 19.54 -9.87 -7.82
CA LEU A 66 18.51 -9.23 -7.00
C LEU A 66 19.10 -8.06 -6.20
N PRO A 67 18.52 -6.85 -6.27
CA PRO A 67 18.98 -5.69 -5.49
C PRO A 67 18.45 -5.74 -4.05
N THR A 68 19.16 -6.44 -3.16
CA THR A 68 18.79 -6.56 -1.74
C THR A 68 20.00 -6.52 -0.81
N LEU A 69 19.83 -5.89 0.36
CA LEU A 69 20.83 -5.85 1.43
C LEU A 69 21.00 -7.19 2.15
N LEU A 70 20.06 -8.13 2.01
CA LEU A 70 20.15 -9.46 2.62
C LEU A 70 21.34 -10.29 2.10
N TRP A 71 21.90 -9.88 0.97
CA TRP A 71 23.16 -10.39 0.43
C TRP A 71 24.39 -10.14 1.31
N LEU A 72 24.29 -9.19 2.25
CA LEU A 72 25.32 -8.85 3.21
C LEU A 72 25.23 -9.69 4.50
N ALA A 73 24.18 -10.52 4.63
CA ALA A 73 24.05 -11.40 5.78
C ALA A 73 25.20 -12.42 5.81
N PRO A 74 25.95 -12.54 6.92
CA PRO A 74 27.09 -13.44 7.02
C PRO A 74 26.64 -14.90 7.00
N ASN A 75 25.50 -15.20 7.63
CA ASN A 75 24.87 -16.51 7.60
C ASN A 75 23.51 -16.42 6.90
N ARG A 76 23.36 -17.16 5.79
CA ARG A 76 22.13 -17.17 4.99
C ARG A 76 21.06 -18.11 5.50
N ASP A 77 21.41 -18.99 6.44
CA ASP A 77 20.46 -19.89 7.09
C ASP A 77 19.74 -19.23 8.27
N ASN A 78 20.18 -18.04 8.67
CA ASN A 78 19.58 -17.22 9.73
C ASN A 78 19.43 -15.76 9.28
N LEU A 79 18.42 -15.48 8.46
CA LEU A 79 18.11 -14.14 7.95
C LEU A 79 17.23 -13.31 8.89
N ASN A 80 16.60 -13.92 9.90
CA ASN A 80 15.70 -13.24 10.82
C ASN A 80 16.29 -11.97 11.47
N PRO A 81 17.54 -11.96 12.00
CA PRO A 81 18.15 -10.74 12.55
C PRO A 81 18.32 -9.62 11.52
N TRP A 82 18.61 -9.97 10.26
CA TRP A 82 18.72 -8.99 9.18
C TRP A 82 17.37 -8.44 8.76
N LEU A 83 16.35 -9.28 8.67
CA LEU A 83 14.97 -8.83 8.40
C LEU A 83 14.50 -7.85 9.50
N ASP A 84 14.76 -8.19 10.77
CA ASP A 84 14.45 -7.34 11.92
C ASP A 84 15.26 -6.03 11.91
N GLY A 85 16.57 -6.10 11.66
CA GLY A 85 17.47 -4.96 11.62
C GLY A 85 17.08 -3.97 10.51
N LEU A 86 16.76 -4.48 9.32
CA LEU A 86 16.26 -3.68 8.19
C LEU A 86 14.91 -3.03 8.51
N ALA A 87 13.96 -3.78 9.08
CA ALA A 87 12.64 -3.25 9.43
C ALA A 87 12.73 -2.18 10.53
N ASN A 88 13.52 -2.44 11.59
CA ASN A 88 13.77 -1.49 12.68
C ASN A 88 14.48 -0.23 12.18
N THR A 89 15.46 -0.36 11.28
CA THR A 89 16.14 0.79 10.69
C THR A 89 15.19 1.62 9.84
N GLY A 90 14.33 0.97 9.03
CA GLY A 90 13.29 1.66 8.26
C GLY A 90 12.27 2.39 9.15
N LEU A 91 11.84 1.77 10.25
CA LEU A 91 10.99 2.40 11.27
C LEU A 91 11.67 3.62 11.90
N PHE A 92 12.93 3.49 12.29
CA PHE A 92 13.70 4.58 12.88
C PHE A 92 13.84 5.77 11.92
N LEU A 93 14.29 5.53 10.68
CA LEU A 93 14.47 6.58 9.67
C LEU A 93 13.15 7.27 9.31
N SER A 94 12.06 6.51 9.17
CA SER A 94 10.73 7.07 8.87
C SER A 94 10.18 7.87 10.04
N THR A 95 10.36 7.41 11.27
CA THR A 95 9.92 8.13 12.48
C THR A 95 10.69 9.43 12.66
N ILE A 96 12.00 9.45 12.40
CA ILE A 96 12.78 10.69 12.35
C ILE A 96 12.19 11.63 11.31
N MET A 97 12.05 11.19 10.05
CA MET A 97 11.48 12.03 8.99
C MET A 97 10.09 12.58 9.33
N LEU A 98 9.26 11.80 10.02
CA LEU A 98 7.94 12.23 10.49
C LEU A 98 8.04 13.32 11.55
N ALA A 99 8.84 13.09 12.59
CA ALA A 99 9.03 14.02 13.69
C ALA A 99 9.61 15.36 13.20
N THR A 100 10.67 15.30 12.40
CA THR A 100 11.40 16.48 11.92
C THR A 100 10.66 17.23 10.82
N GLY A 101 9.85 16.54 10.02
CA GLY A 101 9.32 17.08 8.78
C GLY A 101 10.40 17.38 7.72
N SER A 102 11.58 16.80 7.87
CA SER A 102 12.72 16.94 6.95
C SER A 102 13.41 15.63 6.67
N ALA A 103 14.07 15.60 5.52
CA ALA A 103 14.95 14.52 5.12
C ALA A 103 16.07 15.09 4.26
N ASN A 104 17.18 14.34 4.20
CA ASN A 104 18.23 14.53 3.22
C ASN A 104 18.22 13.35 2.23
N PHE A 105 19.05 13.46 1.18
CA PHE A 105 19.16 12.43 0.16
C PHE A 105 19.47 11.05 0.74
N PHE A 106 20.39 10.96 1.70
CA PHE A 106 20.81 9.69 2.29
C PHE A 106 19.72 9.01 3.12
N LEU A 107 18.91 9.77 3.86
CA LEU A 107 17.77 9.23 4.61
C LEU A 107 16.74 8.63 3.65
N ILE A 108 16.32 9.41 2.63
CA ILE A 108 15.35 8.93 1.63
C ILE A 108 15.91 7.73 0.86
N LEU A 109 17.21 7.75 0.53
CA LEU A 109 17.88 6.65 -0.14
C LEU A 109 17.91 5.40 0.75
N GLY A 110 18.17 5.53 2.04
CA GLY A 110 18.11 4.45 3.01
C GLY A 110 16.72 3.80 3.06
N LEU A 111 15.66 4.60 3.20
CA LEU A 111 14.27 4.11 3.15
C LEU A 111 13.99 3.38 1.84
N TRP A 112 14.44 3.94 0.71
CA TRP A 112 14.27 3.33 -0.60
C TRP A 112 15.00 1.99 -0.71
N ILE A 113 16.29 1.90 -0.36
CA ILE A 113 17.09 0.67 -0.45
C ILE A 113 16.52 -0.43 0.46
N ILE A 114 16.11 -0.10 1.68
CA ILE A 114 15.52 -1.07 2.62
C ILE A 114 14.21 -1.62 2.04
N GLN A 115 13.33 -0.73 1.56
CA GLN A 115 12.07 -1.14 0.93
C GLN A 115 12.31 -2.04 -0.29
N ARG A 116 13.27 -1.70 -1.15
CA ARG A 116 13.68 -2.51 -2.31
C ARG A 116 14.25 -3.87 -1.92
N SER A 117 14.92 -3.94 -0.78
CA SER A 117 15.48 -5.18 -0.25
C SER A 117 14.39 -6.19 0.10
N PHE A 118 13.31 -5.74 0.76
CA PHE A 118 12.16 -6.58 1.06
C PHE A 118 11.39 -6.97 -0.20
N MET A 119 11.12 -6.02 -1.10
CA MET A 119 10.41 -6.31 -2.36
C MET A 119 11.12 -7.35 -3.23
N SER A 120 12.46 -7.43 -3.16
CA SER A 120 13.25 -8.35 -3.98
C SER A 120 13.16 -9.81 -3.53
N VAL A 121 12.90 -10.07 -2.24
CA VAL A 121 12.79 -11.42 -1.68
C VAL A 121 11.37 -11.78 -1.22
N GLY A 122 10.49 -10.78 -1.18
CA GLY A 122 9.17 -10.86 -0.55
C GLY A 122 8.15 -11.75 -1.26
N GLY A 123 8.39 -12.14 -2.51
CA GLY A 123 7.51 -13.00 -3.29
C GLY A 123 6.05 -12.48 -3.33
N PRO A 124 5.04 -13.32 -3.05
CA PRO A 124 3.63 -12.90 -3.09
C PRO A 124 3.33 -11.80 -2.06
N TRP A 125 4.03 -11.78 -0.93
CA TRP A 125 3.81 -10.83 0.16
C TRP A 125 4.20 -9.39 -0.18
N TYR A 126 4.96 -9.15 -1.25
CA TYR A 126 5.31 -7.81 -1.73
C TYR A 126 4.93 -7.62 -3.22
N GLY A 127 4.03 -8.47 -3.73
CA GLY A 127 3.55 -8.43 -5.11
C GLY A 127 2.44 -7.42 -5.40
N TYR A 128 2.18 -6.49 -4.48
CA TYR A 128 1.07 -5.54 -4.57
C TYR A 128 1.43 -4.29 -5.35
N GLY A 129 0.46 -3.69 -6.03
CA GLY A 129 0.65 -2.47 -6.84
C GLY A 129 1.19 -1.27 -6.05
N TRP A 130 0.89 -1.17 -4.75
CA TRP A 130 1.39 -0.08 -3.91
C TRP A 130 2.87 -0.21 -3.51
N GLU A 131 3.48 -1.39 -3.60
CA GLU A 131 4.91 -1.56 -3.25
C GLU A 131 5.81 -0.86 -4.30
N PRO A 132 5.62 -1.07 -5.62
CA PRO A 132 6.30 -0.26 -6.63
C PRO A 132 5.87 1.21 -6.62
N GLN A 133 4.64 1.56 -6.23
CA GLN A 133 4.22 2.96 -6.08
C GLN A 133 5.06 3.68 -5.03
N LEU A 134 5.20 3.10 -3.83
CA LEU A 134 6.02 3.65 -2.76
C LEU A 134 7.48 3.82 -3.20
N ALA A 135 8.04 2.80 -3.88
CA ALA A 135 9.40 2.86 -4.39
C ALA A 135 9.60 3.96 -5.45
N GLU A 136 8.65 4.11 -6.38
CA GLU A 136 8.72 5.14 -7.42
C GLU A 136 8.54 6.55 -6.84
N LEU A 137 7.56 6.76 -5.97
CA LEU A 137 7.34 8.07 -5.33
C LEU A 137 8.54 8.51 -4.48
N THR A 138 9.16 7.56 -3.79
CA THR A 138 10.36 7.83 -2.99
C THR A 138 11.57 8.14 -3.86
N PHE A 139 11.69 7.51 -5.03
CA PHE A 139 12.71 7.88 -6.01
C PHE A 139 12.57 9.34 -6.46
N HIS A 140 11.34 9.84 -6.67
CA HIS A 140 11.11 11.26 -6.94
C HIS A 140 11.50 12.14 -5.74
N ALA A 141 11.19 11.69 -4.52
CA ALA A 141 11.52 12.40 -3.29
C ALA A 141 13.04 12.60 -3.08
N LEU A 142 13.89 11.70 -3.58
CA LEU A 142 15.36 11.88 -3.57
C LEU A 142 15.80 13.20 -4.20
N PHE A 143 15.10 13.64 -5.24
CA PHE A 143 15.41 14.87 -5.96
C PHE A 143 14.69 16.09 -5.37
N LEU A 144 13.85 15.92 -4.35
CA LEU A 144 13.13 17.00 -3.68
C LEU A 144 13.91 17.56 -2.47
N VAL A 145 14.72 16.70 -1.84
CA VAL A 145 15.46 16.97 -0.61
C VAL A 145 16.88 17.49 -0.88
N PRO A 146 17.49 18.24 0.07
CA PRO A 146 18.91 18.57 0.02
C PRO A 146 19.79 17.32 0.13
N LEU A 147 21.04 17.41 -0.33
CA LEU A 147 21.97 16.28 -0.33
C LEU A 147 22.33 15.83 1.10
N VAL A 148 22.72 16.76 1.97
CA VAL A 148 23.23 16.46 3.33
C VAL A 148 22.35 17.07 4.43
N SER A 149 21.86 18.30 4.23
CA SER A 149 21.18 19.07 5.27
C SER A 149 19.87 18.41 5.73
N MET A 150 19.66 18.32 7.04
CA MET A 150 18.39 17.88 7.64
C MET A 150 17.56 19.04 8.18
N ASN A 151 17.85 20.28 7.78
CA ASN A 151 17.04 21.42 8.21
C ASN A 151 15.56 21.21 7.83
N PRO A 152 14.64 21.37 8.80
CA PRO A 152 14.80 22.23 9.98
C PRO A 152 15.10 21.52 11.32
N PHE A 153 15.62 20.29 11.35
CA PHE A 153 15.76 19.54 12.61
C PHE A 153 16.58 20.25 13.71
N PHE A 154 17.63 20.99 13.35
CA PHE A 154 18.46 21.76 14.29
C PHE A 154 18.22 23.27 14.26
N GLY A 155 16.96 23.65 14.00
CA GLY A 155 16.55 25.04 14.07
C GLY A 155 15.95 25.50 12.74
N TRP A 156 14.68 25.83 12.80
CA TRP A 156 14.24 27.06 12.16
C TRP A 156 15.08 28.19 12.75
N SER A 157 16.27 28.41 12.21
CA SER A 157 17.07 29.56 12.62
C SER A 157 16.26 30.81 12.29
N PRO A 158 16.20 31.82 13.18
CA PRO A 158 15.65 33.15 12.86
C PRO A 158 16.25 33.75 11.57
N THR A 159 17.43 33.27 11.15
CA THR A 159 18.14 33.67 9.93
C THR A 159 17.86 32.81 8.70
N MET A 160 16.98 31.80 8.77
CA MET A 160 16.66 30.93 7.62
C MET A 160 15.87 31.72 6.56
N LYS A 161 16.58 32.26 5.58
CA LYS A 161 15.98 32.96 4.43
C LYS A 161 15.20 31.97 3.57
N LEU A 162 13.94 32.30 3.26
CA LEU A 162 13.10 31.52 2.35
C LEU A 162 13.80 31.41 0.99
N GLY A 163 14.27 30.21 0.63
CA GLY A 163 15.01 29.97 -0.61
C GLY A 163 16.37 29.30 -0.47
N THR A 164 16.88 29.05 0.75
CA THR A 164 18.17 28.33 0.94
C THR A 164 18.20 26.96 0.26
N TYR A 165 17.07 26.26 0.23
CA TYR A 165 16.91 24.99 -0.47
C TYR A 165 15.67 25.04 -1.37
N PRO A 166 15.77 25.59 -2.59
CA PRO A 166 14.63 25.75 -3.48
C PRO A 166 14.04 24.39 -3.85
N VAL A 167 12.71 24.31 -3.89
CA VAL A 167 11.99 23.10 -4.30
C VAL A 167 11.98 23.05 -5.83
N PRO A 168 12.59 22.02 -6.47
CA PRO A 168 12.70 22.00 -7.92
C PRO A 168 11.35 21.80 -8.59
N ILE A 169 10.93 22.78 -9.41
CA ILE A 169 9.63 22.73 -10.08
C ILE A 169 9.49 21.53 -11.03
N LEU A 170 10.59 21.09 -11.65
CA LEU A 170 10.60 19.93 -12.54
C LEU A 170 10.27 18.62 -11.78
N VAL A 171 10.73 18.50 -10.52
CA VAL A 171 10.41 17.34 -9.67
C VAL A 171 8.93 17.37 -9.28
N ILE A 172 8.39 18.55 -8.98
CA ILE A 172 6.95 18.73 -8.72
C ILE A 172 6.12 18.28 -9.93
N TRP A 173 6.49 18.68 -11.15
CA TRP A 173 5.82 18.25 -12.37
C TRP A 173 5.92 16.73 -12.58
N ALA A 174 7.07 16.13 -12.31
CA ALA A 174 7.21 14.67 -12.36
C ALA A 174 6.31 13.95 -11.34
N ILE A 175 6.15 14.50 -10.13
CA ILE A 175 5.22 13.95 -9.11
C ILE A 175 3.75 14.12 -9.53
N ARG A 176 3.39 15.24 -10.17
CA ARG A 176 2.04 15.44 -10.74
C ARG A 176 1.77 14.48 -11.89
N TRP A 177 2.77 14.25 -12.75
CA TRP A 177 2.71 13.23 -13.79
C TRP A 177 2.54 11.82 -13.20
N TYR A 178 3.27 11.52 -12.12
CA TYR A 178 3.13 10.26 -11.38
C TYR A 178 1.70 10.06 -10.87
N LEU A 179 1.09 11.10 -10.27
CA LEU A 179 -0.31 11.04 -9.84
C LEU A 179 -1.27 10.88 -11.03
N PHE A 180 -1.04 11.65 -12.11
CA PHE A 180 -1.84 11.55 -13.33
C PHE A 180 -1.88 10.11 -13.86
N LYS A 181 -0.72 9.45 -13.99
CA LYS A 181 -0.68 8.08 -14.51
C LYS A 181 -1.30 7.05 -13.57
N ILE A 182 -1.29 7.27 -12.25
CA ILE A 182 -1.99 6.40 -11.29
C ILE A 182 -3.49 6.47 -11.56
N MET A 183 -4.05 7.69 -11.56
CA MET A 183 -5.49 7.89 -11.72
C MET A 183 -5.96 7.43 -13.10
N MET A 184 -5.26 7.84 -14.16
CA MET A 184 -5.56 7.39 -15.52
C MET A 184 -5.46 5.86 -15.64
N GLY A 185 -4.44 5.25 -15.03
CA GLY A 185 -4.28 3.80 -15.05
C GLY A 185 -5.43 3.07 -14.34
N ALA A 186 -5.91 3.59 -13.22
CA ALA A 186 -7.05 3.08 -12.44
C ALA A 186 -8.41 3.28 -13.11
N GLY A 187 -8.60 4.36 -13.88
CA GLY A 187 -9.82 4.56 -14.67
C GLY A 187 -9.82 3.74 -15.97
N LEU A 188 -8.70 3.74 -16.70
CA LEU A 188 -8.61 3.09 -18.01
C LEU A 188 -8.76 1.57 -17.90
N ILE A 189 -8.29 0.96 -16.82
CA ILE A 189 -8.51 -0.46 -16.57
C ILE A 189 -10.01 -0.79 -16.46
N LYS A 190 -10.81 0.02 -15.76
CA LYS A 190 -12.26 -0.19 -15.61
C LYS A 190 -12.95 -0.09 -16.96
N VAL A 191 -12.64 0.97 -17.73
CA VAL A 191 -13.20 1.19 -19.07
C VAL A 191 -12.73 0.17 -20.10
N LYS A 192 -11.49 -0.33 -20.01
CA LYS A 192 -10.95 -1.33 -20.96
C LYS A 192 -11.21 -2.77 -20.53
N SER A 193 -11.65 -3.00 -19.29
CA SER A 193 -11.99 -4.33 -18.80
C SER A 193 -13.10 -4.95 -19.64
N SER A 194 -13.17 -6.28 -19.64
CA SER A 194 -14.31 -7.02 -20.17
C SER A 194 -15.50 -7.05 -19.21
N ASP A 195 -15.40 -6.42 -18.04
CA ASP A 195 -16.48 -6.42 -17.06
C ASP A 195 -17.59 -5.43 -17.48
N PRO A 196 -18.81 -5.91 -17.80
CA PRO A 196 -19.90 -5.04 -18.23
C PRO A 196 -20.35 -4.07 -17.12
N LYS A 197 -20.07 -4.37 -15.84
CA LYS A 197 -20.53 -3.57 -14.70
C LYS A 197 -19.95 -2.16 -14.65
N TRP A 198 -18.80 -1.92 -15.28
CA TRP A 198 -18.20 -0.59 -15.41
C TRP A 198 -18.73 0.22 -16.59
N LYS A 199 -19.47 -0.40 -17.52
CA LYS A 199 -19.88 0.25 -18.78
C LYS A 199 -21.11 1.13 -18.59
N PRO A 200 -21.28 2.17 -19.43
CA PRO A 200 -22.39 3.11 -19.28
C PRO A 200 -23.80 2.50 -19.28
N GLY A 201 -23.99 1.32 -19.89
CA GLY A 201 -25.30 0.65 -19.91
C GLY A 201 -25.68 -0.10 -18.62
N ASN A 202 -24.72 -0.43 -17.74
CA ASN A 202 -24.99 -1.21 -16.53
C ASN A 202 -24.61 -0.40 -15.27
N MET A 203 -23.38 0.12 -15.20
CA MET A 203 -22.86 0.93 -14.07
C MET A 203 -23.15 0.34 -12.67
N SER A 204 -23.19 -0.99 -12.53
CA SER A 204 -23.57 -1.68 -11.30
C SER A 204 -22.37 -2.16 -10.47
N ALA A 205 -21.14 -1.83 -10.86
CA ALA A 205 -19.93 -2.32 -10.19
C ALA A 205 -19.93 -2.08 -8.68
N MET A 206 -20.41 -0.92 -8.23
CA MET A 206 -20.43 -0.55 -6.81
C MET A 206 -21.51 -1.30 -6.00
N CYS A 207 -22.53 -1.88 -6.64
CA CYS A 207 -23.51 -2.73 -5.96
C CYS A 207 -22.87 -3.98 -5.32
N PHE A 208 -21.77 -4.45 -5.92
CA PHE A 208 -21.07 -5.66 -5.46
C PHE A 208 -19.77 -5.33 -4.73
N PHE A 209 -19.08 -4.27 -5.14
CA PHE A 209 -17.72 -3.96 -4.69
C PHE A 209 -17.57 -3.91 -3.18
N TYR A 210 -18.51 -3.26 -2.46
CA TYR A 210 -18.38 -3.10 -1.01
C TYR A 210 -18.40 -4.42 -0.25
N GLU A 211 -19.18 -5.41 -0.70
CA GLU A 211 -19.21 -6.74 -0.10
C GLU A 211 -18.01 -7.59 -0.51
N THR A 212 -17.58 -7.50 -1.77
CA THR A 212 -16.55 -8.37 -2.34
C THR A 212 -15.13 -7.84 -2.22
N GLN A 213 -14.93 -6.60 -1.76
CA GLN A 213 -13.61 -5.99 -1.59
C GLN A 213 -12.70 -6.77 -0.62
N PRO A 214 -11.37 -6.58 -0.67
CA PRO A 214 -10.42 -7.41 0.07
C PRO A 214 -10.66 -7.45 1.58
N VAL A 215 -10.59 -6.29 2.22
CA VAL A 215 -10.77 -6.13 3.65
C VAL A 215 -11.78 -4.99 3.89
N PRO A 216 -13.01 -5.30 4.31
CA PRO A 216 -14.00 -4.27 4.64
C PRO A 216 -13.58 -3.53 5.93
N ASN A 217 -14.21 -2.39 6.18
CA ASN A 217 -14.08 -1.58 7.39
C ASN A 217 -15.46 -1.43 8.08
N PRO A 218 -15.56 -0.73 9.23
CA PRO A 218 -16.83 -0.58 9.94
C PRO A 218 -17.96 0.10 9.13
N PHE A 219 -17.63 0.98 8.19
CA PHE A 219 -18.61 1.72 7.38
C PHE A 219 -18.97 1.00 6.08
N THR A 220 -18.17 0.04 5.62
CA THR A 220 -18.40 -0.67 4.36
C THR A 220 -19.82 -1.21 4.21
N ARG A 221 -20.37 -1.81 5.27
CA ARG A 221 -21.72 -2.36 5.25
C ARG A 221 -22.78 -1.27 5.00
N TYR A 222 -22.58 -0.08 5.55
CA TYR A 222 -23.48 1.04 5.31
C TYR A 222 -23.43 1.49 3.85
N PHE A 223 -22.23 1.58 3.27
CA PHE A 223 -22.08 1.88 1.84
C PHE A 223 -22.75 0.81 0.96
N HIS A 224 -22.58 -0.47 1.28
CA HIS A 224 -23.17 -1.57 0.50
C HIS A 224 -24.70 -1.50 0.39
N PHE A 225 -25.39 -1.08 1.46
CA PHE A 225 -26.85 -1.00 1.47
C PHE A 225 -27.40 0.34 0.95
N MET A 226 -26.58 1.19 0.34
CA MET A 226 -27.07 2.38 -0.34
C MET A 226 -27.91 2.00 -1.57
N PRO A 227 -28.85 2.86 -2.01
CA PRO A 227 -29.68 2.57 -3.17
C PRO A 227 -28.85 2.35 -4.45
N SER A 228 -29.31 1.45 -5.33
CA SER A 228 -28.62 1.15 -6.60
C SER A 228 -28.45 2.37 -7.51
N ALA A 229 -29.32 3.38 -7.38
CA ALA A 229 -29.16 4.67 -8.08
C ALA A 229 -27.90 5.42 -7.60
N TRP A 230 -27.62 5.39 -6.29
CA TRP A 230 -26.42 5.98 -5.71
C TRP A 230 -25.16 5.27 -6.22
N HIS A 231 -25.17 3.94 -6.26
CA HIS A 231 -24.05 3.16 -6.81
C HIS A 231 -23.72 3.48 -8.27
N ARG A 232 -24.74 3.78 -9.09
CA ARG A 232 -24.52 4.25 -10.47
C ARG A 232 -23.83 5.62 -10.51
N VAL A 233 -24.23 6.53 -9.61
CA VAL A 233 -23.54 7.83 -9.44
C VAL A 233 -22.09 7.62 -9.00
N GLU A 234 -21.82 6.71 -8.06
CA GLU A 234 -20.46 6.38 -7.63
C GLU A 234 -19.60 5.85 -8.78
N VAL A 235 -20.15 5.00 -9.65
CA VAL A 235 -19.45 4.55 -10.86
C VAL A 235 -19.14 5.73 -11.77
N TRP A 236 -20.07 6.65 -12.00
CA TRP A 236 -19.82 7.83 -12.81
C TRP A 236 -18.75 8.75 -12.21
N VAL A 237 -18.82 9.00 -10.89
CA VAL A 237 -17.83 9.81 -10.16
C VAL A 237 -16.44 9.16 -10.23
N ASN A 238 -16.34 7.84 -10.09
CA ASN A 238 -15.09 7.09 -10.31
C ASN A 238 -14.50 7.43 -11.68
N HIS A 239 -15.29 7.26 -12.75
CA HIS A 239 -14.84 7.56 -14.12
C HIS A 239 -14.41 9.02 -14.28
N PHE A 240 -15.18 9.96 -13.75
CA PHE A 240 -14.85 11.38 -13.83
C PHE A 240 -13.54 11.71 -13.11
N VAL A 241 -13.37 11.28 -11.86
CA VAL A 241 -12.20 11.61 -11.05
C VAL A 241 -10.93 10.89 -11.54
N GLU A 242 -11.07 9.71 -12.13
CA GLU A 242 -9.95 8.91 -12.62
C GLU A 242 -9.59 9.17 -14.09
N LEU A 243 -10.50 9.67 -14.93
CA LEU A 243 -10.25 9.87 -16.37
C LEU A 243 -10.31 11.34 -16.81
N VAL A 244 -11.06 12.21 -16.12
CA VAL A 244 -11.23 13.61 -16.52
C VAL A 244 -10.47 14.55 -15.59
N ALA A 245 -10.74 14.46 -14.28
CA ALA A 245 -10.08 15.31 -13.28
C ALA A 245 -8.53 15.23 -13.28
N PRO A 246 -7.85 14.12 -13.64
CA PRO A 246 -6.39 14.08 -13.63
C PRO A 246 -5.76 15.05 -14.63
N PHE A 247 -6.44 15.40 -15.72
CA PHE A 247 -5.93 16.39 -16.68
C PHE A 247 -5.70 17.75 -16.01
N LEU A 248 -6.51 18.11 -15.00
CA LEU A 248 -6.35 19.34 -14.23
C LEU A 248 -5.02 19.40 -13.46
N LEU A 249 -4.42 18.23 -13.15
CA LEU A 249 -3.13 18.13 -12.48
C LEU A 249 -1.97 18.60 -13.37
N LEU A 250 -2.15 18.53 -14.69
CA LEU A 250 -1.14 18.86 -15.69
C LEU A 250 -1.29 20.29 -16.23
N VAL A 251 -2.32 21.02 -15.80
CA VAL A 251 -2.58 22.40 -16.23
C VAL A 251 -1.74 23.38 -15.38
N PRO A 252 -1.05 24.37 -15.98
CA PRO A 252 -0.18 25.29 -15.24
C PRO A 252 -0.96 26.32 -14.39
N PHE A 253 -2.24 26.53 -14.68
CA PHE A 253 -3.09 27.51 -14.00
C PHE A 253 -3.40 27.10 -12.56
N ARG A 254 -3.15 28.01 -11.61
CA ARG A 254 -3.28 27.77 -10.16
C ARG A 254 -4.66 27.24 -9.76
N LYS A 255 -5.75 27.85 -10.23
CA LYS A 255 -7.14 27.48 -9.85
C LYS A 255 -7.46 26.04 -10.23
N TRP A 256 -7.18 25.65 -11.48
CA TRP A 256 -7.43 24.31 -11.99
C TRP A 256 -6.56 23.26 -11.31
N ARG A 257 -5.29 23.58 -11.08
CA ARG A 257 -4.38 22.72 -10.34
C ARG A 257 -4.88 22.45 -8.91
N LEU A 258 -5.33 23.48 -8.20
CA LEU A 258 -5.89 23.33 -6.85
C LEU A 258 -7.16 22.46 -6.88
N ALA A 259 -8.07 22.72 -7.82
CA ALA A 259 -9.28 21.93 -7.99
C ALA A 259 -8.97 20.45 -8.27
N GLY A 260 -8.03 20.16 -9.17
CA GLY A 260 -7.57 18.80 -9.45
C GLY A 260 -6.94 18.13 -8.23
N GLY A 261 -6.04 18.82 -7.51
CA GLY A 261 -5.43 18.29 -6.29
C GLY A 261 -6.46 17.94 -5.22
N LEU A 262 -7.39 18.86 -4.94
CA LEU A 262 -8.45 18.67 -3.96
C LEU A 262 -9.41 17.55 -4.36
N SER A 263 -9.79 17.46 -5.65
CA SER A 263 -10.64 16.37 -6.12
C SER A 263 -9.99 15.00 -5.89
N GLN A 264 -8.68 14.88 -6.17
CA GLN A 264 -7.95 13.64 -5.90
C GLN A 264 -7.91 13.33 -4.40
N ILE A 265 -7.57 14.30 -3.55
CA ILE A 265 -7.51 14.08 -2.09
C ILE A 265 -8.88 13.66 -1.54
N MET A 266 -9.95 14.37 -1.89
CA MET A 266 -11.30 14.06 -1.41
C MET A 266 -11.75 12.67 -1.84
N PHE A 267 -11.51 12.31 -3.11
CA PHE A 267 -11.84 11.00 -3.62
C PHE A 267 -11.12 9.88 -2.85
N GLN A 268 -9.82 10.05 -2.58
CA GLN A 268 -9.06 9.05 -1.80
C GLN A 268 -9.53 8.96 -0.34
N LEU A 269 -9.96 10.06 0.28
CA LEU A 269 -10.53 10.04 1.63
C LEU A 269 -11.86 9.27 1.67
N VAL A 270 -12.71 9.42 0.65
CA VAL A 270 -13.94 8.62 0.52
C VAL A 270 -13.59 7.13 0.38
N LEU A 271 -12.61 6.77 -0.46
CA LEU A 271 -12.18 5.38 -0.61
C LEU A 271 -11.70 4.78 0.72
N ILE A 272 -10.85 5.50 1.46
CA ILE A 272 -10.38 5.10 2.80
C ILE A 272 -11.56 4.92 3.77
N SER A 273 -12.55 5.81 3.71
CA SER A 273 -13.76 5.71 4.56
C SER A 273 -14.62 4.49 4.24
N SER A 274 -14.55 3.98 3.02
CA SER A 274 -15.41 2.91 2.54
C SER A 274 -14.80 1.49 2.60
N GLY A 275 -13.48 1.38 2.77
CA GLY A 275 -12.78 0.11 2.83
C GLY A 275 -11.31 0.21 3.24
N ASN A 276 -10.72 -0.90 3.68
CA ASN A 276 -9.30 -0.95 4.04
C ASN A 276 -8.46 -1.38 2.83
N LEU A 277 -7.86 -0.43 2.12
CA LEU A 277 -7.00 -0.69 0.95
C LEU A 277 -5.51 -0.46 1.26
N SER A 278 -5.05 -0.88 2.45
CA SER A 278 -3.66 -0.69 2.88
C SER A 278 -3.29 0.81 2.83
N PHE A 279 -2.05 1.13 2.42
CA PHE A 279 -1.56 2.48 2.17
C PHE A 279 -1.70 2.93 0.69
N LEU A 280 -2.47 2.21 -0.14
CA LEU A 280 -2.66 2.54 -1.57
C LEU A 280 -3.25 3.95 -1.76
N ASN A 281 -4.35 4.25 -1.06
CA ASN A 281 -5.00 5.56 -1.18
C ASN A 281 -4.09 6.70 -0.70
N TRP A 282 -3.33 6.45 0.38
CA TRP A 282 -2.35 7.39 0.91
C TRP A 282 -1.26 7.72 -0.11
N LEU A 283 -0.78 6.72 -0.87
CA LEU A 283 0.18 6.93 -1.97
C LEU A 283 -0.37 7.73 -3.15
N THR A 284 -1.69 7.97 -3.18
CA THR A 284 -2.34 8.87 -4.14
C THR A 284 -2.58 10.26 -3.52
N ILE A 285 -2.88 10.35 -2.22
CA ILE A 285 -2.98 11.62 -1.48
C ILE A 285 -1.64 12.34 -1.40
N VAL A 286 -0.57 11.62 -1.04
CA VAL A 286 0.78 12.17 -0.84
C VAL A 286 1.26 12.99 -2.04
N PRO A 287 1.27 12.49 -3.29
CA PRO A 287 1.65 13.30 -4.45
C PRO A 287 0.65 14.42 -4.78
N ALA A 288 -0.64 14.27 -4.43
CA ALA A 288 -1.66 15.30 -4.67
C ALA A 288 -1.41 16.58 -3.84
N ILE A 289 -0.72 16.47 -2.70
CA ILE A 289 -0.29 17.62 -1.88
C ILE A 289 0.50 18.64 -2.71
N PHE A 290 1.27 18.21 -3.71
CA PHE A 290 2.03 19.11 -4.59
C PHE A 290 1.18 19.95 -5.55
N CYS A 291 -0.14 19.78 -5.55
CA CYS A 291 -1.07 20.70 -6.21
C CYS A 291 -1.35 21.94 -5.36
N LEU A 292 -1.23 21.81 -4.03
CA LEU A 292 -1.43 22.86 -3.04
C LEU A 292 -0.12 23.66 -2.90
N ASP A 293 -0.18 24.99 -3.00
CA ASP A 293 0.98 25.85 -2.76
C ASP A 293 1.02 26.36 -1.32
N ASP A 294 2.16 26.91 -0.89
CA ASP A 294 2.33 27.38 0.50
C ASP A 294 1.27 28.41 0.90
N VAL A 295 0.85 29.28 -0.04
CA VAL A 295 -0.24 30.25 0.16
C VAL A 295 -1.55 29.52 0.48
N PHE A 296 -1.91 28.48 -0.28
CA PHE A 296 -3.12 27.70 -0.01
C PHE A 296 -3.07 27.06 1.38
N LEU A 297 -1.94 26.47 1.76
CA LEU A 297 -1.78 25.82 3.06
C LEU A 297 -1.92 26.80 4.23
N LEU A 298 -1.29 27.97 4.15
CA LEU A 298 -1.38 29.01 5.19
C LEU A 298 -2.76 29.66 5.29
N SER A 299 -3.46 29.82 4.16
CA SER A 299 -4.79 30.44 4.17
C SER A 299 -5.92 29.51 4.60
N ASN A 300 -5.77 28.19 4.42
CA ASN A 300 -6.89 27.23 4.61
C ASN A 300 -6.68 26.24 5.76
N LEU A 301 -5.44 26.01 6.23
CA LEU A 301 -5.23 25.13 7.38
C LEU A 301 -5.46 25.88 8.71
N PRO A 302 -6.17 25.28 9.69
CA PRO A 302 -6.26 25.81 11.05
C PRO A 302 -4.87 26.02 11.68
N PRO A 303 -4.69 27.03 12.56
CA PRO A 303 -3.40 27.32 13.19
C PRO A 303 -2.75 26.12 13.89
N ILE A 304 -3.56 25.25 14.52
CA ILE A 304 -3.09 24.03 15.18
C ILE A 304 -2.47 23.07 14.15
N LEU A 305 -3.12 22.85 13.01
CA LEU A 305 -2.61 21.98 11.94
C LEU A 305 -1.39 22.60 11.27
N GLN A 306 -1.31 23.92 11.13
CA GLN A 306 -0.10 24.57 10.63
C GLN A 306 1.10 24.27 11.55
N ARG A 307 0.93 24.39 12.87
CA ARG A 307 1.99 24.07 13.84
C ARG A 307 2.39 22.59 13.79
N VAL A 308 1.42 21.69 13.86
CA VAL A 308 1.66 20.25 13.95
C VAL A 308 2.16 19.68 12.64
N ALA A 309 1.53 20.00 11.50
CA ALA A 309 1.78 19.35 10.22
C ALA A 309 2.86 20.04 9.38
N LEU A 310 3.04 21.36 9.48
CA LEU A 310 4.08 22.07 8.74
C LEU A 310 5.35 22.32 9.56
N GLY A 311 5.28 22.12 10.89
CA GLY A 311 6.35 22.48 11.82
C GLY A 311 6.43 23.99 11.96
N THR A 312 6.51 24.54 13.17
CA THR A 312 6.35 25.98 13.48
C THR A 312 6.98 26.92 12.44
N PRO A 313 6.17 27.53 11.55
CA PRO A 313 6.61 28.60 10.67
C PRO A 313 5.84 29.85 11.09
N THR A 314 6.04 30.33 12.32
CA THR A 314 5.26 31.43 12.90
C THR A 314 6.13 32.60 13.31
N THR A 315 7.19 32.88 12.57
CA THR A 315 7.62 34.29 12.52
C THR A 315 6.70 35.00 11.55
N ASN A 316 6.09 36.10 11.98
CA ASN A 316 5.27 36.96 11.11
C ASN A 316 6.02 37.33 9.83
N ALA A 317 7.35 37.43 9.89
CA ALA A 317 8.24 37.64 8.76
C ALA A 317 8.19 36.51 7.70
N PHE A 318 8.17 35.24 8.10
CA PHE A 318 8.06 34.13 7.16
C PHE A 318 6.71 34.14 6.45
N VAL A 319 5.62 34.28 7.22
CA VAL A 319 4.26 34.33 6.69
C VAL A 319 4.14 35.50 5.72
N ALA A 320 4.58 36.70 6.11
CA ALA A 320 4.61 37.88 5.25
C ALA A 320 5.41 37.65 3.96
N SER A 321 6.54 36.91 4.01
CA SER A 321 7.36 36.61 2.83
C SER A 321 6.71 35.63 1.83
N VAL A 322 5.73 34.83 2.28
CA VAL A 322 4.96 33.93 1.40
C VAL A 322 3.85 34.69 0.68
N PHE A 323 3.25 35.69 1.36
CA PHE A 323 2.19 36.53 0.79
C PHE A 323 2.72 37.72 -0.02
N SER A 324 3.95 38.20 0.26
CA SER A 324 4.54 39.28 -0.52
C SER A 324 5.02 38.75 -1.88
N ASN A 325 4.50 39.36 -2.96
CA ASN A 325 4.94 39.07 -4.33
C ASN A 325 6.36 39.58 -4.62
N HIS A 326 7.00 40.28 -3.67
CA HIS A 326 8.39 40.77 -3.75
C HIS A 326 9.41 39.68 -3.45
N LEU A 327 9.28 38.54 -4.12
CA LEU A 327 10.33 37.55 -4.14
C LEU A 327 11.38 38.01 -5.15
N THR A 328 12.51 38.50 -4.65
CA THR A 328 13.75 38.53 -5.43
C THR A 328 13.87 37.22 -6.21
N PRO A 329 14.18 37.26 -7.52
CA PRO A 329 14.24 36.05 -8.34
C PRO A 329 15.19 35.06 -7.66
N ARG A 330 14.61 33.99 -7.11
CA ARG A 330 15.36 32.99 -6.37
C ARG A 330 16.18 32.19 -7.36
N ILE A 331 17.45 32.55 -7.50
CA ILE A 331 18.39 31.84 -8.36
C ILE A 331 18.59 30.45 -7.75
N THR A 332 17.99 29.44 -8.39
CA THR A 332 18.30 28.05 -8.08
C THR A 332 19.76 27.82 -8.49
N PRO A 333 20.63 27.31 -7.60
CA PRO A 333 22.03 27.10 -7.94
C PRO A 333 22.18 26.30 -9.24
N THR A 334 23.09 26.69 -10.13
CA THR A 334 23.30 26.04 -11.43
C THR A 334 23.45 24.51 -11.34
N PRO A 335 24.22 23.94 -10.38
CA PRO A 335 24.31 22.49 -10.23
C PRO A 335 22.95 21.85 -9.92
N ARG A 336 22.11 22.50 -9.12
CA ARG A 336 20.78 22.01 -8.77
C ARG A 336 19.82 22.06 -9.95
N THR A 337 19.91 23.11 -10.77
CA THR A 337 19.15 23.24 -12.02
C THR A 337 19.55 22.13 -12.99
N LEU A 338 20.85 21.89 -13.19
CA LEU A 338 21.35 20.82 -14.05
C LEU A 338 20.86 19.44 -13.60
N VAL A 339 20.97 19.12 -12.30
CA VAL A 339 20.44 17.87 -11.73
C VAL A 339 18.94 17.72 -11.98
N SER A 340 18.17 18.81 -11.85
CA SER A 340 16.72 18.80 -12.05
C SER A 340 16.34 18.57 -13.52
N ILE A 341 17.10 19.16 -14.46
CA ILE A 341 16.92 18.96 -15.90
C ILE A 341 17.28 17.51 -16.27
N THR A 342 18.44 17.01 -15.81
CA THR A 342 18.86 15.62 -16.04
C THR A 342 17.83 14.64 -15.51
N PHE A 343 17.32 14.86 -14.29
CA PHE A 343 16.23 14.08 -13.71
C PHE A 343 14.99 14.09 -14.61
N ALA A 344 14.54 15.27 -15.05
CA ALA A 344 13.36 15.39 -15.90
C ALA A 344 13.53 14.66 -17.24
N LEU A 345 14.70 14.73 -17.86
CA LEU A 345 15.01 14.02 -19.12
C LEU A 345 15.01 12.49 -18.92
N ILE A 346 15.59 11.99 -17.82
CA ILE A 346 15.56 10.56 -17.48
C ILE A 346 14.12 10.10 -17.26
N MET A 347 13.33 10.84 -16.47
CA MET A 347 11.94 10.50 -16.19
C MET A 347 11.08 10.55 -17.45
N ALA A 348 11.28 11.53 -18.34
CA ALA A 348 10.61 11.61 -19.62
C ALA A 348 10.90 10.36 -20.47
N LYS A 349 12.18 9.96 -20.59
CA LYS A 349 12.59 8.76 -21.32
C LYS A 349 11.98 7.49 -20.74
N LEU A 350 12.02 7.31 -19.42
CA LEU A 350 11.48 6.11 -18.76
C LEU A 350 9.95 6.01 -18.89
N ASN A 351 9.25 7.14 -18.93
CA ASN A 351 7.79 7.17 -19.08
C ASN A 351 7.28 6.97 -20.51
N ILE A 352 8.14 6.95 -21.54
CA ILE A 352 7.71 6.68 -22.94
C ILE A 352 6.93 5.36 -23.03
N ASN A 353 7.43 4.30 -22.39
CA ASN A 353 6.76 2.99 -22.40
C ASN A 353 5.46 2.98 -21.59
N VAL A 354 5.40 3.77 -20.51
CA VAL A 354 4.18 3.96 -19.71
C VAL A 354 3.10 4.63 -20.57
N VAL A 355 3.45 5.71 -21.27
CA VAL A 355 2.53 6.43 -22.16
C VAL A 355 2.03 5.50 -23.27
N ARG A 356 2.94 4.77 -23.94
CA ARG A 356 2.56 3.77 -24.96
C ARG A 356 1.58 2.73 -24.41
N ASN A 357 1.78 2.27 -23.18
CA ASN A 357 0.88 1.31 -22.52
C ASN A 357 -0.49 1.92 -22.17
N LEU A 358 -0.56 3.19 -21.75
CA LEU A 358 -1.83 3.88 -21.49
C LEU A 358 -2.68 4.01 -22.76
N PHE A 359 -2.06 4.22 -23.92
CA PHE A 359 -2.77 4.27 -25.21
C PHE A 359 -3.02 2.89 -25.84
N ALA A 360 -2.41 1.83 -25.32
CA ALA A 360 -2.60 0.48 -25.85
C ALA A 360 -4.04 -0.02 -25.62
N ARG A 361 -4.57 -0.77 -26.60
CA ARG A 361 -5.88 -1.45 -26.49
C ARG A 361 -5.90 -2.45 -25.33
N ARG A 362 -4.83 -3.25 -25.22
CA ARG A 362 -4.59 -4.15 -24.08
C ARG A 362 -3.51 -3.54 -23.19
N GLN A 363 -3.94 -2.90 -22.12
CA GLN A 363 -3.05 -2.27 -21.15
C GLN A 363 -2.44 -3.34 -20.23
N LEU A 364 -1.12 -3.38 -20.14
CA LEU A 364 -0.42 -4.15 -19.11
C LEU A 364 -0.56 -3.42 -17.78
N MET A 365 -0.96 -4.13 -16.75
CA MET A 365 -1.20 -3.55 -15.42
C MET A 365 -0.13 -3.95 -14.44
N ASN A 366 0.16 -3.06 -13.48
CA ASN A 366 1.16 -3.29 -12.43
C ASN A 366 2.50 -3.74 -13.04
N ALA A 367 2.74 -3.31 -14.29
CA ALA A 367 3.88 -3.68 -15.09
C ALA A 367 4.98 -2.64 -14.91
N SER A 368 6.21 -3.14 -14.79
CA SER A 368 7.42 -2.34 -14.77
C SER A 368 8.11 -2.42 -16.12
N PHE A 369 8.51 -1.28 -16.67
CA PHE A 369 9.18 -1.20 -17.97
C PHE A 369 10.70 -1.06 -17.88
N ASP A 370 11.24 -1.04 -16.66
CA ASP A 370 12.67 -0.96 -16.39
C ASP A 370 13.12 -1.96 -15.31
N LYS A 371 14.42 -2.27 -15.29
CA LYS A 371 15.02 -3.25 -14.36
C LYS A 371 14.98 -2.78 -12.91
N LEU A 372 15.12 -1.48 -12.70
CA LEU A 372 15.09 -0.87 -11.38
C LEU A 372 13.66 -0.60 -10.92
N ARG A 373 12.64 -0.91 -11.73
CA ARG A 373 11.22 -0.63 -11.47
C ARG A 373 10.97 0.79 -10.98
N LEU A 374 11.62 1.75 -11.63
CA LEU A 374 11.50 3.18 -11.35
C LEU A 374 10.28 3.80 -12.04
N CYS A 375 9.75 3.17 -13.09
CA CYS A 375 8.55 3.62 -13.78
C CYS A 375 7.62 2.42 -14.04
N SER A 376 6.52 2.37 -13.28
CA SER A 376 5.50 1.34 -13.44
C SER A 376 4.16 1.93 -13.91
N THR A 377 3.28 1.04 -14.34
CA THR A 377 1.85 1.31 -14.56
C THR A 377 1.05 0.76 -13.40
N TYR A 378 -0.09 1.39 -13.09
CA TYR A 378 -0.90 1.04 -11.94
C TYR A 378 -2.34 0.88 -12.36
N GLY A 379 -3.00 -0.15 -11.83
CA GLY A 379 -4.42 -0.38 -12.05
C GLY A 379 -4.98 -1.19 -10.89
N ALA A 380 -6.20 -0.86 -10.48
CA ALA A 380 -6.90 -1.52 -9.40
C ALA A 380 -8.35 -1.79 -9.81
N PHE A 381 -8.87 -2.95 -9.39
CA PHE A 381 -10.30 -3.30 -9.47
C PHE A 381 -10.93 -3.16 -10.87
N GLY A 382 -10.23 -3.62 -11.90
CA GLY A 382 -10.76 -3.65 -13.28
C GLY A 382 -11.93 -4.62 -13.44
N THR A 383 -11.98 -5.65 -12.61
CA THR A 383 -13.08 -6.61 -12.53
C THR A 383 -13.59 -6.63 -11.09
N VAL A 384 -14.91 -6.65 -10.92
CA VAL A 384 -15.56 -6.75 -9.63
C VAL A 384 -16.28 -8.10 -9.53
N ALA A 385 -15.96 -8.86 -8.48
CA ALA A 385 -16.64 -10.11 -8.19
C ALA A 385 -18.08 -9.84 -7.72
N GLU A 386 -19.00 -10.74 -8.08
CA GLU A 386 -20.42 -10.64 -7.72
C GLU A 386 -20.72 -11.30 -6.37
N THR A 387 -19.85 -12.21 -5.94
CA THR A 387 -19.99 -12.95 -4.68
C THR A 387 -18.72 -12.85 -3.85
N ARG A 388 -18.88 -12.79 -2.53
CA ARG A 388 -17.75 -12.84 -1.60
C ARG A 388 -17.49 -14.29 -1.18
N GLU A 389 -16.49 -14.88 -1.81
CA GLU A 389 -16.01 -16.21 -1.40
C GLU A 389 -14.87 -16.07 -0.38
N GLU A 390 -14.92 -16.86 0.69
CA GLU A 390 -13.91 -16.91 1.74
C GLU A 390 -13.39 -18.34 1.91
N LEU A 391 -12.08 -18.44 2.13
CA LEU A 391 -11.41 -19.68 2.50
C LEU A 391 -11.23 -19.72 4.01
N ILE A 392 -11.79 -20.75 4.65
CA ILE A 392 -11.73 -20.97 6.09
C ILE A 392 -10.83 -22.18 6.34
N ILE A 393 -9.74 -21.95 7.08
CA ILE A 393 -8.80 -23.01 7.44
C ILE A 393 -9.27 -23.63 8.75
N GLU A 394 -9.45 -24.95 8.73
CA GLU A 394 -9.90 -25.73 9.87
C GLU A 394 -8.88 -26.82 10.19
N SER A 395 -8.75 -27.15 11.47
CA SER A 395 -7.91 -28.26 11.90
C SER A 395 -8.58 -29.07 12.99
N ALA A 396 -8.16 -30.33 13.11
CA ALA A 396 -8.66 -31.28 14.09
C ALA A 396 -7.56 -32.26 14.52
N ASN A 397 -7.75 -32.89 15.68
CA ASN A 397 -6.91 -34.01 16.12
C ASN A 397 -7.41 -35.35 15.56
N ASP A 398 -8.71 -35.47 15.31
CA ASP A 398 -9.36 -36.64 14.70
C ASP A 398 -10.02 -36.24 13.37
N ILE A 399 -10.06 -37.16 12.40
CA ILE A 399 -10.68 -36.93 11.08
C ILE A 399 -12.19 -36.66 11.19
N ASN A 400 -12.83 -37.22 12.22
CA ASN A 400 -14.25 -37.04 12.52
C ASN A 400 -14.54 -35.70 13.25
N GLY A 401 -13.50 -34.96 13.63
CA GLY A 401 -13.60 -33.70 14.35
C GLY A 401 -13.51 -33.84 15.88
N PRO A 402 -13.89 -32.80 16.66
CA PRO A 402 -14.43 -31.53 16.19
C PRO A 402 -13.38 -30.71 15.41
N TRP A 403 -13.83 -30.12 14.30
CA TRP A 403 -13.02 -29.22 13.48
C TRP A 403 -13.06 -27.81 14.06
N ARG A 404 -11.89 -27.19 14.19
CA ARG A 404 -11.73 -25.85 14.77
C ARG A 404 -11.15 -24.88 13.74
N GLU A 405 -11.76 -23.72 13.60
CA GLU A 405 -11.37 -22.67 12.65
C GLU A 405 -10.20 -21.84 13.16
N TYR A 406 -9.22 -21.57 12.30
CA TYR A 406 -8.23 -20.52 12.53
C TYR A 406 -8.84 -19.15 12.23
N GLN A 407 -8.73 -18.20 13.16
CA GLN A 407 -9.22 -16.84 12.92
C GLN A 407 -8.10 -15.91 12.48
N PHE A 408 -8.31 -15.23 11.36
CA PHE A 408 -7.41 -14.21 10.82
C PHE A 408 -7.72 -12.85 11.43
N LYS A 409 -6.79 -11.90 11.37
CA LYS A 409 -6.89 -10.61 12.10
C LYS A 409 -7.98 -9.69 11.59
N VAL A 410 -8.15 -9.59 10.28
CA VAL A 410 -9.00 -8.57 9.66
C VAL A 410 -9.89 -9.07 8.53
N LYS A 411 -9.54 -10.16 7.84
CA LYS A 411 -10.45 -10.72 6.82
C LYS A 411 -11.75 -11.24 7.47
N PRO A 412 -12.89 -11.23 6.77
CA PRO A 412 -14.11 -11.87 7.27
C PRO A 412 -13.89 -13.36 7.61
N GLY A 413 -14.54 -13.80 8.70
CA GLY A 413 -14.39 -15.13 9.27
C GLY A 413 -15.55 -15.40 10.21
N ASP A 414 -15.40 -15.06 11.49
CA ASP A 414 -16.52 -15.07 12.44
C ASP A 414 -17.68 -14.19 11.95
N ILE A 415 -18.88 -14.77 11.91
CA ILE A 415 -20.11 -14.12 11.43
C ILE A 415 -20.61 -13.01 12.33
N THR A 416 -20.18 -12.96 13.59
CA THR A 416 -20.53 -11.92 14.56
C THR A 416 -19.51 -10.78 14.58
N ARG A 417 -18.32 -10.99 14.01
CA ARG A 417 -17.24 -10.02 14.06
C ARG A 417 -17.46 -8.86 13.10
N ARG A 418 -17.44 -7.65 13.67
CA ARG A 418 -17.42 -6.40 12.90
C ARG A 418 -16.00 -6.14 12.36
N PRO A 419 -15.85 -5.69 11.10
CA PRO A 419 -14.55 -5.32 10.55
C PRO A 419 -13.92 -4.15 11.30
N SER A 420 -12.59 -4.12 11.39
CA SER A 420 -11.81 -3.06 12.05
C SER A 420 -11.36 -1.99 11.06
N TRP A 421 -11.11 -0.78 11.56
CA TRP A 421 -10.41 0.25 10.79
C TRP A 421 -8.90 0.06 10.94
N ILE A 422 -8.19 -0.22 9.83
CA ILE A 422 -6.75 -0.53 9.88
C ILE A 422 -5.89 0.34 8.97
N SER A 423 -6.46 1.10 8.03
CA SER A 423 -5.68 1.96 7.13
C SER A 423 -4.86 2.98 7.94
N PRO A 424 -3.54 3.16 7.68
CA PRO A 424 -2.76 2.68 6.52
C PRO A 424 -2.04 1.33 6.70
N TYR A 425 -2.23 0.62 7.82
CA TYR A 425 -1.57 -0.67 8.06
C TYR A 425 -2.08 -1.77 7.11
N HIS A 426 -1.26 -2.80 6.91
CA HIS A 426 -1.52 -3.84 5.93
C HIS A 426 -1.25 -5.25 6.47
N HIS A 427 -2.31 -6.04 6.67
CA HIS A 427 -2.22 -7.47 6.99
C HIS A 427 -2.03 -8.27 5.71
N ARG A 428 -0.77 -8.62 5.40
CA ARG A 428 -0.40 -9.23 4.12
C ARG A 428 -0.99 -10.63 3.96
N LEU A 429 -1.10 -11.39 5.06
CA LEU A 429 -1.66 -12.74 5.04
C LEU A 429 -3.17 -12.71 4.74
N ASP A 430 -3.93 -11.92 5.48
CA ASP A 430 -5.36 -11.70 5.27
C ASP A 430 -5.69 -11.28 3.83
N TRP A 431 -4.91 -10.35 3.28
CA TRP A 431 -5.09 -9.91 1.89
C TRP A 431 -4.78 -11.01 0.88
N GLN A 432 -3.70 -11.78 1.09
CA GLN A 432 -3.39 -12.92 0.21
C GLN A 432 -4.46 -14.00 0.26
N MET A 433 -5.10 -14.24 1.41
CA MET A 433 -6.22 -15.18 1.51
C MET A 433 -7.42 -14.72 0.67
N TRP A 434 -7.71 -13.42 0.62
CA TRP A 434 -8.72 -12.88 -0.30
C TRP A 434 -8.31 -13.09 -1.76
N ILE A 435 -7.06 -12.81 -2.15
CA ILE A 435 -6.59 -13.09 -3.52
C ILE A 435 -6.75 -14.58 -3.85
N ALA A 436 -6.39 -15.46 -2.92
CA ALA A 436 -6.50 -16.91 -3.10
C ALA A 436 -7.96 -17.36 -3.31
N SER A 437 -8.92 -16.76 -2.60
CA SER A 437 -10.34 -17.10 -2.80
C SER A 437 -10.83 -16.75 -4.20
N GLN A 438 -10.37 -15.62 -4.75
CA GLN A 438 -10.75 -15.17 -6.10
C GLN A 438 -10.12 -15.99 -7.23
N VAL A 439 -8.96 -16.61 -7.00
CA VAL A 439 -8.23 -17.38 -8.01
C VAL A 439 -8.75 -18.81 -8.15
N GLY A 440 -9.46 -19.31 -7.13
CA GLY A 440 -10.29 -20.51 -7.15
C GLY A 440 -9.57 -21.86 -7.13
N ARG A 441 -8.25 -21.90 -7.34
CA ARG A 441 -7.43 -23.13 -7.34
C ARG A 441 -6.19 -22.98 -6.47
N ILE A 442 -5.96 -23.95 -5.59
CA ILE A 442 -4.88 -23.90 -4.61
C ILE A 442 -3.49 -23.91 -5.25
N GLU A 443 -3.33 -24.55 -6.42
CA GLU A 443 -2.06 -24.66 -7.15
C GLU A 443 -1.56 -23.28 -7.63
N ARG A 444 -2.50 -22.36 -7.88
CA ARG A 444 -2.17 -20.98 -8.25
C ARG A 444 -1.71 -20.14 -7.05
N SER A 445 -1.90 -20.65 -5.84
CA SER A 445 -1.47 -20.05 -4.57
C SER A 445 -0.65 -21.05 -3.77
N ALA A 446 0.45 -21.56 -4.37
CA ALA A 446 1.29 -22.62 -3.81
C ALA A 446 1.84 -22.35 -2.40
N TRP A 447 1.91 -21.08 -1.97
CA TRP A 447 2.27 -20.70 -0.60
C TRP A 447 1.28 -21.24 0.45
N ILE A 448 0.02 -21.54 0.07
CA ILE A 448 -0.99 -22.12 0.96
C ILE A 448 -0.56 -23.50 1.46
N TYR A 449 0.06 -24.34 0.64
CA TYR A 449 0.55 -25.64 1.10
C TYR A 449 1.58 -25.50 2.23
N SER A 450 2.46 -24.50 2.12
CA SER A 450 3.42 -24.22 3.17
C SER A 450 2.72 -23.67 4.42
N LEU A 451 1.74 -22.77 4.26
CA LEU A 451 0.93 -22.27 5.38
C LEU A 451 0.27 -23.42 6.12
N LEU A 452 -0.42 -24.33 5.43
CA LEU A 452 -1.11 -25.47 6.04
C LEU A 452 -0.13 -26.37 6.80
N LEU A 453 1.02 -26.69 6.20
CA LEU A 453 2.07 -27.48 6.86
C LEU A 453 2.60 -26.78 8.12
N LYS A 454 2.76 -25.46 8.09
CA LYS A 454 3.26 -24.67 9.21
C LYS A 454 2.25 -24.56 10.35
N LEU A 455 0.95 -24.48 10.03
CA LEU A 455 -0.13 -24.52 11.01
C LEU A 455 -0.27 -25.91 11.66
N LEU A 456 -0.18 -26.99 10.88
CA LEU A 456 -0.11 -28.36 11.42
C LEU A 456 1.08 -28.56 12.37
N LYS A 457 2.24 -28.00 12.00
CA LYS A 457 3.45 -28.03 12.83
C LYS A 457 3.43 -27.04 14.00
N GLN A 458 2.40 -26.20 14.11
CA GLN A 458 2.25 -25.20 15.16
C GLN A 458 3.48 -24.26 15.23
N GLU A 459 3.91 -23.78 14.06
CA GLU A 459 5.12 -22.96 13.94
C GLU A 459 4.87 -21.55 14.48
N PRO A 460 5.53 -21.12 15.58
CA PRO A 460 5.11 -19.95 16.35
C PRO A 460 5.07 -18.64 15.55
N ASP A 461 6.06 -18.42 14.68
CA ASP A 461 6.13 -17.20 13.87
C ASP A 461 4.99 -17.11 12.84
N VAL A 462 4.48 -18.25 12.36
CA VAL A 462 3.36 -18.31 11.41
C VAL A 462 2.03 -18.19 12.14
N VAL A 463 1.87 -18.89 13.26
CA VAL A 463 0.66 -18.84 14.09
C VAL A 463 0.39 -17.41 14.58
N ARG A 464 1.42 -16.65 14.99
CA ARG A 464 1.29 -15.23 15.39
C ARG A 464 0.77 -14.27 14.31
N LEU A 465 0.74 -14.70 13.05
CA LEU A 465 0.10 -13.93 11.97
C LEU A 465 -1.42 -13.95 12.07
N LEU A 466 -1.98 -14.95 12.76
CA LEU A 466 -3.40 -15.13 13.00
C LEU A 466 -3.83 -14.39 14.28
N GLU A 467 -5.13 -14.19 14.43
CA GLU A 467 -5.74 -13.58 15.62
C GLU A 467 -5.93 -14.60 16.74
N CYS A 468 -6.45 -15.78 16.39
CA CYS A 468 -6.72 -16.84 17.33
C CYS A 468 -6.26 -18.18 16.74
N ASP A 469 -5.44 -18.87 17.52
CA ASP A 469 -5.08 -20.26 17.30
C ASP A 469 -5.95 -21.17 18.18
N PRO A 470 -6.75 -22.08 17.58
CA PRO A 470 -7.62 -22.98 18.33
C PRO A 470 -6.90 -24.01 19.21
N TRP A 471 -5.56 -24.01 19.22
CA TRP A 471 -4.70 -24.92 19.98
C TRP A 471 -3.80 -24.21 21.01
N GLU A 472 -3.86 -22.88 21.14
CA GLU A 472 -2.98 -22.09 22.02
C GLU A 472 -3.08 -22.46 23.51
N SER A 473 -4.26 -22.94 23.96
CA SER A 473 -4.47 -23.39 25.35
C SER A 473 -3.75 -24.70 25.71
N ALA A 474 -3.29 -25.46 24.72
CA ALA A 474 -2.67 -26.77 24.92
C ALA A 474 -1.16 -26.70 25.22
N SER A 475 -0.50 -25.57 24.98
CA SER A 475 0.96 -25.51 24.97
C SER A 475 1.62 -25.04 26.26
N GLU A 476 0.90 -24.41 27.19
CA GLU A 476 1.55 -23.72 28.33
C GLU A 476 1.08 -24.14 29.73
N ARG A 477 0.07 -25.01 29.89
CA ARG A 477 -0.41 -25.39 31.25
C ARG A 477 -0.64 -26.86 31.58
N ASP A 478 -0.58 -27.80 30.63
CA ASP A 478 -0.67 -29.23 30.95
C ASP A 478 0.26 -30.07 30.05
N MET A 479 1.39 -30.53 30.62
CA MET A 479 2.34 -31.42 29.94
C MET A 479 1.81 -32.85 29.70
N SER A 480 0.60 -33.18 30.16
CA SER A 480 -0.03 -34.50 29.96
C SER A 480 -0.73 -34.65 28.60
N LEU A 481 -0.85 -33.58 27.82
CA LEU A 481 -1.67 -33.54 26.60
C LEU A 481 -0.82 -33.40 25.33
N GLN A 482 0.09 -34.35 25.12
CA GLN A 482 0.70 -34.58 23.80
C GLN A 482 -0.35 -34.95 22.72
N GLU A 483 -1.59 -35.21 23.16
CA GLU A 483 -2.79 -35.44 22.36
C GLU A 483 -3.45 -34.17 21.77
N GLN A 484 -2.98 -32.95 22.03
CA GLN A 484 -3.69 -31.72 21.63
C GLN A 484 -3.12 -30.96 20.42
N ARG A 485 -2.28 -31.60 19.59
CA ARG A 485 -1.81 -30.98 18.34
C ARG A 485 -2.73 -31.31 17.17
N PRO A 486 -2.93 -30.39 16.20
CA PRO A 486 -3.69 -30.69 15.00
C PRO A 486 -2.99 -31.76 14.17
N LYS A 487 -3.69 -32.87 13.88
CA LYS A 487 -3.21 -33.94 12.99
C LYS A 487 -3.79 -33.82 11.58
N TYR A 488 -4.98 -33.23 11.48
CA TYR A 488 -5.70 -33.01 10.23
C TYR A 488 -5.90 -31.52 10.02
N ILE A 489 -5.80 -31.07 8.77
CA ILE A 489 -6.06 -29.69 8.37
C ILE A 489 -6.80 -29.72 7.03
N ARG A 490 -7.78 -28.84 6.87
CA ARG A 490 -8.54 -28.69 5.63
C ARG A 490 -8.83 -27.23 5.35
N ILE A 491 -9.26 -26.95 4.11
CA ILE A 491 -9.80 -25.64 3.76
C ILE A 491 -11.21 -25.83 3.23
N GLU A 492 -12.17 -25.20 3.90
CA GLU A 492 -13.56 -25.13 3.45
C GLU A 492 -13.81 -23.77 2.78
N LYS A 493 -14.64 -23.78 1.74
CA LYS A 493 -15.01 -22.59 0.97
C LYS A 493 -16.43 -22.19 1.34
N TYR A 494 -16.61 -20.92 1.67
CA TYR A 494 -17.89 -20.36 2.07
C TYR A 494 -18.23 -19.14 1.23
N LEU A 495 -19.51 -18.98 0.93
CA LEU A 495 -20.09 -17.74 0.43
C LEU A 495 -20.47 -16.87 1.62
N TYR A 496 -19.96 -15.64 1.68
CA TYR A 496 -20.28 -14.66 2.70
C TYR A 496 -21.18 -13.56 2.11
N LYS A 497 -22.13 -13.08 2.91
CA LYS A 497 -22.92 -11.89 2.61
C LYS A 497 -23.05 -11.01 3.85
N PHE A 498 -23.22 -9.70 3.68
CA PHE A 498 -23.59 -8.86 4.80
C PHE A 498 -24.94 -9.30 5.34
N TYR A 499 -25.03 -9.44 6.67
CA TYR A 499 -26.30 -9.75 7.31
C TYR A 499 -27.30 -8.62 7.03
N ASN A 500 -28.49 -8.97 6.54
CA ASN A 500 -29.61 -8.06 6.33
C ASN A 500 -30.85 -8.58 7.06
N LYS A 501 -31.39 -7.79 7.98
CA LYS A 501 -32.55 -8.19 8.80
C LYS A 501 -33.82 -8.39 7.95
N VAL A 502 -33.91 -7.71 6.81
CA VAL A 502 -35.07 -7.83 5.91
C VAL A 502 -35.11 -9.19 5.22
N ASP A 503 -33.95 -9.79 4.95
CA ASP A 503 -33.82 -11.08 4.26
C ASP A 503 -33.84 -12.29 5.22
N ASP A 504 -33.86 -12.04 6.54
CA ASP A 504 -33.79 -13.06 7.58
C ASP A 504 -35.18 -13.31 8.21
N THR A 505 -35.98 -14.15 7.55
CA THR A 505 -37.28 -14.60 8.07
C THR A 505 -37.17 -15.60 9.22
N ASN A 506 -35.95 -16.08 9.52
CA ASN A 506 -35.65 -17.08 10.56
C ASN A 506 -34.66 -16.51 11.59
N ALA A 507 -34.86 -15.26 12.01
CA ALA A 507 -34.04 -14.60 13.03
C ALA A 507 -33.89 -15.54 14.25
N SER A 508 -32.74 -16.19 14.32
CA SER A 508 -32.48 -17.23 15.30
C SER A 508 -32.43 -16.55 16.66
N GLY A 509 -33.25 -17.02 17.60
CA GLY A 509 -33.38 -16.47 18.97
C GLY A 509 -32.13 -16.58 19.85
N ASP A 510 -30.92 -16.70 19.28
CA ASP A 510 -29.63 -16.88 19.99
C ASP A 510 -29.09 -15.57 20.60
N GLY A 511 -29.81 -14.44 20.47
CA GLY A 511 -29.44 -13.15 21.06
C GLY A 511 -28.16 -12.49 20.49
N LYS A 512 -27.43 -13.16 19.60
CA LYS A 512 -26.18 -12.67 18.99
C LYS A 512 -26.47 -11.82 17.75
N ARG A 513 -25.79 -10.67 17.68
CA ARG A 513 -25.96 -9.70 16.59
C ARG A 513 -25.03 -10.07 15.42
N HIS A 514 -25.53 -10.87 14.48
CA HIS A 514 -24.80 -11.24 13.26
C HIS A 514 -24.42 -10.02 12.42
N TYR A 515 -23.20 -10.03 11.89
CA TYR A 515 -22.70 -9.05 10.92
C TYR A 515 -22.58 -9.65 9.51
N TRP A 516 -22.28 -10.94 9.42
CA TRP A 516 -22.26 -11.72 8.19
C TRP A 516 -23.25 -12.87 8.25
N THR A 517 -23.72 -13.32 7.10
CA THR A 517 -24.21 -14.68 6.89
C THR A 517 -23.18 -15.45 6.07
N ARG A 518 -23.09 -16.77 6.28
CA ARG A 518 -22.24 -17.62 5.45
C ARG A 518 -22.91 -18.93 5.10
N GLU A 519 -22.68 -19.39 3.88
CA GLU A 519 -23.16 -20.68 3.35
C GLU A 519 -21.96 -21.49 2.84
N ARG A 520 -21.91 -22.78 3.18
CA ARG A 520 -20.82 -23.65 2.75
C ARG A 520 -20.99 -24.01 1.28
N LEU A 521 -20.03 -23.62 0.44
CA LEU A 521 -20.02 -23.96 -0.99
C LEU A 521 -19.39 -25.34 -1.26
N GLY A 522 -18.42 -25.74 -0.42
CA GLY A 522 -17.75 -27.02 -0.55
C GLY A 522 -16.31 -26.97 -0.07
N ARG A 523 -15.58 -28.05 -0.31
CA ARG A 523 -14.20 -28.18 0.15
C ARG A 523 -13.21 -27.65 -0.88
N TYR A 524 -12.27 -26.82 -0.43
CA TYR A 524 -11.20 -26.25 -1.26
C TYR A 524 -9.90 -27.06 -1.17
N PHE A 525 -9.60 -27.62 0.01
CA PHE A 525 -8.49 -28.54 0.23
C PHE A 525 -8.93 -29.67 1.17
N PRO A 526 -8.70 -30.95 0.80
CA PRO A 526 -9.27 -32.13 1.47
C PRO A 526 -8.92 -32.25 2.95
#